data_AF-A0A1J8PH71-F1
#
_entry.id   AF-A0A1J8PH71-F1
#
_cell.length_a   1.000
_cell.length_b   1.000
_cell.length_c   1.000
_cell.angle_alpha   90.00
_cell.angle_beta   90.00
_cell.angle_gamma   90.00
#
_symmetry.space_group_name_H-M   'P 1'
#
loop_
_entity.id
_entity.type
_entity.pdbx_description
1 polymer ?
#
loop_
_entity_poly.entity_id
_entity_poly.type
_entity_poly.pdbx_seq_one_letter_code
_entity_poly.pdbx_strand_id
1 'polypeptide(L)'
;MKLGEKQIEKIYKHVDLGNKQIVMLDVMGDKSVSISEKLANIYCIDQEKNIIWQVSEIKTKPPYDNDGFVYLSKNDQGKIIADRFSGFTYEINPDTGEATRTGFHK
;
A
#
# COMPACT_ATOMS: atom_id res chain seq x y z
N MET A 1 -12.63 -1.26 -11.60
CA MET A 1 -12.85 -0.26 -10.53
C MET A 1 -11.77 0.81 -10.68
N LYS A 2 -12.03 2.07 -10.33
CA LYS A 2 -11.10 3.20 -10.52
C LYS A 2 -10.91 3.93 -9.19
N LEU A 3 -9.73 4.49 -8.93
CA LEU A 3 -9.56 5.36 -7.78
C LEU A 3 -10.45 6.60 -7.92
N GLY A 4 -11.19 6.94 -6.86
CA GLY A 4 -11.98 8.16 -6.83
C GLY A 4 -11.10 9.41 -6.75
N GLU A 5 -11.63 10.57 -7.15
CA GLU A 5 -10.89 11.83 -7.14
C GLU A 5 -10.28 12.17 -5.77
N LYS A 6 -11.07 12.02 -4.70
CA LYS A 6 -10.61 12.21 -3.32
C LYS A 6 -9.51 11.24 -2.88
N GLN A 7 -9.44 10.05 -3.48
CA GLN A 7 -8.37 9.10 -3.20
C GLN A 7 -7.10 9.49 -3.97
N ILE A 8 -7.26 9.99 -5.20
CA ILE A 8 -6.13 10.47 -6.01
C ILE A 8 -5.43 11.65 -5.32
N GLU A 9 -6.19 12.58 -4.74
CA GLU A 9 -5.64 13.71 -3.95
C GLU A 9 -4.82 13.25 -2.72
N LYS A 10 -5.04 12.03 -2.25
CA LYS A 10 -4.35 11.45 -1.09
C LYS A 10 -3.13 10.61 -1.46
N ILE A 11 -2.78 10.48 -2.75
CA ILE A 11 -1.58 9.72 -3.14
C ILE A 11 -0.34 10.40 -2.55
N TYR A 12 0.33 9.70 -1.62
CA TYR A 12 1.49 10.22 -0.88
C TYR A 12 2.81 9.65 -1.39
N LYS A 13 2.83 8.37 -1.75
CA LYS A 13 3.99 7.70 -2.35
C LYS A 13 3.56 6.93 -3.58
N HIS A 14 4.49 6.80 -4.53
CA HIS A 14 4.31 5.93 -5.68
C HIS A 14 5.63 5.24 -6.07
N VAL A 15 5.49 4.10 -6.74
CA VAL A 15 6.57 3.37 -7.39
C VAL A 15 6.15 3.07 -8.82
N ASP A 16 6.92 3.57 -9.78
CA ASP A 16 6.67 3.33 -11.21
C ASP A 16 7.17 1.95 -11.66
N LEU A 17 6.32 1.25 -12.40
CA LEU A 17 6.60 -0.06 -13.00
C LEU A 17 6.46 0.00 -14.54
N GLY A 18 6.59 1.20 -15.12
CA GLY A 18 6.43 1.44 -16.56
C GLY A 18 4.98 1.75 -16.94
N ASN A 19 4.20 0.72 -17.28
CA ASN A 19 2.81 0.87 -17.71
C ASN A 19 1.78 0.91 -16.55
N LYS A 20 2.22 0.58 -15.34
CA LYS A 20 1.45 0.64 -14.10
C LYS A 20 2.28 1.29 -13.01
N GLN A 21 1.63 1.74 -11.95
CA GLN A 21 2.30 2.27 -10.76
C GLN A 21 1.64 1.70 -9.50
N ILE A 22 2.44 1.51 -8.46
CA ILE A 22 1.93 1.20 -7.12
C ILE A 22 1.87 2.50 -6.35
N VAL A 23 0.73 2.82 -5.76
CA VAL A 23 0.50 4.06 -5.00
C VAL A 23 0.11 3.73 -3.57
N MET A 24 0.55 4.56 -2.63
CA MET A 24 0.11 4.53 -1.24
C MET A 24 -0.65 5.81 -0.92
N LEU A 25 -1.84 5.65 -0.36
CA LEU A 25 -2.67 6.77 0.05
C LEU A 25 -2.35 7.18 1.49
N ASP A 26 -2.24 8.49 1.75
CA ASP A 26 -2.23 9.03 3.11
C ASP A 26 -3.66 9.07 3.64
N VAL A 27 -3.97 8.06 4.45
CA VAL A 27 -5.28 7.87 5.10
C VAL A 27 -5.16 7.76 6.61
N MET A 28 -3.94 7.94 7.15
CA MET A 28 -3.71 7.88 8.58
C MET A 28 -4.31 9.12 9.26
N GLY A 29 -5.07 8.90 10.34
CA GLY A 29 -5.76 9.98 11.05
C GLY A 29 -7.09 10.45 10.42
N ASP A 30 -7.39 10.07 9.17
CA ASP A 30 -8.68 10.38 8.56
C ASP A 30 -9.79 9.48 9.16
N LYS A 31 -10.72 10.07 9.90
CA LYS A 31 -11.83 9.35 10.55
C LYS A 31 -12.94 8.94 9.58
N SER A 32 -12.96 9.48 8.37
CA SER A 32 -13.95 9.13 7.33
C SER A 32 -13.59 7.86 6.57
N VAL A 33 -12.32 7.43 6.62
CA VAL A 33 -11.83 6.21 5.95
C VAL A 33 -12.06 5.00 6.84
N SER A 34 -12.60 3.93 6.25
CA SER A 34 -12.85 2.68 6.97
C SER A 34 -11.56 2.03 7.46
N ILE A 35 -11.64 1.24 8.54
CA ILE A 35 -10.49 0.47 9.06
C ILE A 35 -9.90 -0.43 7.96
N SER A 36 -10.75 -1.13 7.21
CA SER A 36 -10.30 -2.00 6.12
C SER A 36 -9.47 -1.25 5.07
N GLU A 37 -9.93 -0.06 4.67
CA GLU A 37 -9.22 0.77 3.70
C GLU A 37 -7.92 1.35 4.27
N LYS A 38 -7.89 1.71 5.56
CA LYS A 38 -6.66 2.12 6.24
C LYS A 38 -5.59 1.03 6.26
N LEU A 39 -6.00 -0.21 6.52
CA LEU A 39 -5.10 -1.35 6.60
C LEU A 39 -4.59 -1.80 5.22
N ALA A 40 -5.32 -1.45 4.15
CA ALA A 40 -5.02 -1.81 2.77
C ALA A 40 -4.89 -0.57 1.85
N ASN A 41 -4.19 0.47 2.32
CA ASN A 41 -4.08 1.76 1.66
C ASN A 41 -3.07 1.83 0.50
N ILE A 42 -2.63 0.67 -0.02
CA ILE A 42 -1.75 0.56 -1.19
C ILE A 42 -2.52 -0.08 -2.34
N TYR A 43 -2.39 0.52 -3.52
CA TYR A 43 -3.08 0.09 -4.75
C TYR A 43 -2.09 0.02 -5.89
N CYS A 44 -2.33 -0.88 -6.84
CA CYS A 44 -1.73 -0.78 -8.16
C CYS A 44 -2.75 -0.27 -9.16
N ILE A 45 -2.32 0.71 -9.94
CA ILE A 45 -3.15 1.38 -10.92
C ILE A 45 -2.45 1.49 -12.27
N ASP A 46 -3.25 1.49 -13.34
CA ASP A 46 -2.76 1.80 -14.68
C ASP A 46 -2.65 3.33 -14.91
N GLN A 47 -2.28 3.72 -16.13
CA GLN A 47 -2.14 5.12 -16.54
C GLN A 47 -3.45 5.91 -16.46
N GLU A 48 -4.59 5.23 -16.60
CA GLU A 48 -5.93 5.81 -16.51
C GLU A 48 -6.49 5.78 -15.09
N LYS A 49 -5.68 5.36 -14.10
CA LYS A 49 -6.02 5.23 -12.68
C LYS A 49 -7.03 4.10 -12.38
N ASN A 50 -7.22 3.16 -13.31
CA ASN A 50 -7.98 1.96 -13.03
C ASN A 50 -7.21 1.11 -12.03
N ILE A 51 -7.91 0.59 -11.02
CA ILE A 51 -7.34 -0.28 -10.00
C ILE A 51 -7.14 -1.66 -10.61
N ILE A 52 -5.88 -2.10 -10.64
CA ILE A 52 -5.46 -3.44 -11.03
C ILE A 52 -5.60 -4.39 -9.82
N TRP A 53 -5.03 -3.98 -8.68
CA TRP A 53 -5.17 -4.69 -7.41
C TRP A 53 -5.06 -3.73 -6.22
N GLN A 54 -5.54 -4.19 -5.06
CA GLN A 54 -5.34 -3.56 -3.75
C GLN A 54 -4.48 -4.50 -2.89
N VAL A 55 -3.59 -3.95 -2.08
CA VAL A 55 -2.69 -4.75 -1.25
C VAL A 55 -3.47 -5.69 -0.34
N SER A 56 -3.01 -6.93 -0.21
CA SER A 56 -3.60 -7.92 0.68
C SER A 56 -2.51 -8.68 1.43
N GLU A 57 -2.68 -8.86 2.74
CA GLU A 57 -1.79 -9.72 3.51
C GLU A 57 -2.24 -11.17 3.44
N ILE A 58 -1.32 -12.06 3.09
CA ILE A 58 -1.62 -13.48 2.90
C ILE A 58 -1.32 -14.36 4.13
N LYS A 59 -0.51 -13.86 5.07
CA LYS A 59 0.01 -14.68 6.19
C LYS A 59 -0.23 -14.08 7.58
N THR A 60 -0.45 -12.79 7.65
CA THR A 60 -0.52 -12.05 8.91
C THR A 60 -1.75 -11.17 8.91
N LYS A 61 -2.30 -10.94 10.09
CA LYS A 61 -3.28 -9.88 10.32
C LYS A 61 -2.56 -8.72 11.01
N PRO A 62 -2.87 -7.46 10.67
CA PRO A 62 -2.36 -6.32 11.41
C PRO A 62 -2.69 -6.47 12.90
N PRO A 63 -1.75 -6.14 13.81
CA PRO A 63 -1.98 -6.20 15.24
C PRO A 63 -2.98 -5.14 15.74
N TYR A 64 -3.20 -4.05 14.99
CA TYR A 64 -4.06 -2.93 15.37
C TYR A 64 -4.92 -2.43 14.21
N ASP A 65 -6.11 -1.92 14.53
CA ASP A 65 -7.09 -1.40 13.55
C ASP A 65 -6.64 -0.12 12.83
N ASN A 66 -5.60 0.55 13.31
CA ASN A 66 -5.05 1.76 12.69
C ASN A 66 -3.59 1.58 12.26
N ASP A 67 -3.18 0.34 12.00
CA ASP A 67 -1.80 0.00 11.63
C ASP A 67 -1.59 0.04 10.10
N GLY A 68 -2.02 1.12 9.43
CA GLY A 68 -1.88 1.24 7.98
C GLY A 68 -0.43 1.30 7.50
N PHE A 69 -0.21 1.15 6.19
CA PHE A 69 1.10 1.37 5.61
C PHE A 69 1.44 2.86 5.61
N VAL A 70 2.65 3.19 6.05
CA VAL A 70 3.16 4.57 6.16
C VAL A 70 4.42 4.79 5.34
N TYR A 71 4.97 3.72 4.78
CA TYR A 71 6.13 3.77 3.89
C TYR A 71 5.90 2.86 2.68
N LEU A 72 6.41 3.30 1.53
CA LEU A 72 6.45 2.55 0.28
C LEU A 72 7.66 2.99 -0.52
N SER A 73 8.50 2.05 -0.95
CA SER A 73 9.63 2.30 -1.85
C SER A 73 10.01 1.07 -2.66
N LYS A 74 10.93 1.27 -3.60
CA LYS A 74 11.62 0.20 -4.33
C LYS A 74 13.06 0.17 -3.85
N ASN A 75 13.55 -0.99 -3.41
CA ASN A 75 14.94 -1.14 -2.99
C ASN A 75 15.89 -1.33 -4.19
N ASP A 76 17.20 -1.40 -3.92
CA ASP A 76 18.24 -1.54 -4.95
C ASP A 76 18.16 -2.86 -5.75
N GLN A 77 17.49 -3.87 -5.19
CA GLN A 77 17.23 -5.15 -5.88
C GLN A 77 15.93 -5.13 -6.70
N GLY A 78 15.25 -3.98 -6.74
CA GLY A 78 14.00 -3.80 -7.46
C GLY A 78 12.75 -4.33 -6.75
N LYS A 79 12.86 -4.76 -5.50
CA LYS A 79 11.75 -5.25 -4.69
C LYS A 79 10.94 -4.09 -4.11
N ILE A 80 9.63 -4.27 -4.02
CA ILE A 80 8.72 -3.29 -3.45
C ILE A 80 8.63 -3.53 -1.94
N ILE A 81 9.07 -2.54 -1.17
CA ILE A 81 9.10 -2.59 0.29
C ILE A 81 8.07 -1.62 0.84
N ALA A 82 7.31 -2.05 1.84
CA ALA A 82 6.35 -1.22 2.55
C ALA A 82 6.43 -1.48 4.05
N ASP A 83 6.24 -0.42 4.84
CA ASP A 83 6.22 -0.53 6.30
C ASP A 83 4.89 -0.07 6.87
N ARG A 84 4.44 -0.78 7.89
CA ARG A 84 3.30 -0.39 8.72
C ARG A 84 3.74 0.56 9.83
N PHE A 85 2.79 1.35 10.34
CA PHE A 85 3.03 2.27 11.46
C PHE A 85 3.62 1.58 12.71
N SER A 86 3.30 0.31 12.92
CA SER A 86 3.84 -0.54 13.99
C SER A 86 5.32 -0.88 13.86
N GLY A 87 5.94 -0.66 12.69
CA GLY A 87 7.33 -1.01 12.40
C GLY A 87 7.50 -2.36 11.69
N PHE A 88 6.43 -3.05 11.34
CA PHE A 88 6.52 -4.26 10.52
C PHE A 88 6.81 -3.94 9.06
N THR A 89 7.79 -4.65 8.48
CA THR A 89 8.23 -4.50 7.09
C THR A 89 7.67 -5.63 6.24
N TYR A 90 7.24 -5.27 5.03
CA TYR A 90 6.61 -6.14 4.06
C TYR A 90 7.28 -6.01 2.69
N GLU A 91 7.39 -7.13 1.99
CA GLU A 91 7.65 -7.17 0.56
C GLU A 91 6.33 -7.36 -0.17
N ILE A 92 6.04 -6.52 -1.17
CA ILE A 92 4.82 -6.56 -1.97
C ILE A 92 5.12 -7.17 -3.33
N ASN A 93 4.35 -8.19 -3.72
CA ASN A 93 4.39 -8.73 -5.08
C ASN A 93 3.75 -7.72 -6.05
N PRO A 94 4.49 -7.17 -7.03
CA PRO A 94 3.99 -6.14 -7.94
C PRO A 94 2.90 -6.61 -8.91
N ASP A 95 2.75 -7.92 -9.08
CA ASP A 95 1.78 -8.51 -10.00
C ASP A 95 0.48 -8.89 -9.32
N THR A 96 0.54 -9.32 -8.05
CA THR A 96 -0.64 -9.81 -7.31
C THR A 96 -1.13 -8.86 -6.21
N GLY A 97 -0.27 -7.96 -5.72
CA GLY A 97 -0.56 -7.14 -4.54
C GLY A 97 -0.45 -7.87 -3.21
N GLU A 98 0.02 -9.12 -3.21
CA GLU A 98 0.23 -9.89 -1.99
C GLU A 98 1.41 -9.33 -1.20
N ALA A 99 1.18 -8.99 0.06
CA ALA A 99 2.18 -8.53 1.00
C ALA A 99 2.64 -9.67 1.90
N THR A 100 3.95 -9.92 1.93
CA THR A 100 4.59 -10.89 2.82
C THR A 100 5.45 -10.15 3.83
N ARG A 101 5.20 -10.36 5.12
CA ARG A 101 6.04 -9.78 6.18
C ARG A 101 7.46 -10.34 6.09
N THR A 102 8.45 -9.46 6.04
CA THR A 102 9.88 -9.79 5.93
C THR A 102 10.69 -9.38 7.14
N GLY A 103 10.18 -8.49 7.99
CA GLY A 103 10.92 -8.04 9.16
C GLY A 103 10.14 -7.12 10.10
N PHE A 104 10.88 -6.53 11.02
CA PHE A 104 10.43 -5.54 11.99
C PHE A 104 11.60 -4.59 12.30
N HIS A 105 11.33 -3.29 12.33
CA HIS A 105 12.28 -2.28 12.77
C HIS A 105 11.56 -1.14 13.50
N LYS A 106 12.18 -0.59 14.54
CA LYS A 106 11.65 0.53 15.32
C LYS A 106 12.77 1.40 15.87
#